data_AF-A0AA43DKQ5-F1
#
_entry.id   AF-A0AA43DKQ5-F1
#
_cell.length_a   1.000
_cell.length_b   1.000
_cell.length_c   1.000
_cell.angle_alpha   90.00
_cell.angle_beta   90.00
_cell.angle_gamma   90.00
#
_symmetry.space_group_name_H-M   'P 1'
#
loop_
_entity.id
_entity.type
_entity.pdbx_description
1 polymer ?
#
loop_
_entity_poly.entity_id
_entity_poly.type
_entity_poly.pdbx_seq_one_letter_code
_entity_poly.pdbx_strand_id
1 'polypeptide(L)'
;MTPIRSRGRLIAWLVFVGLLALLSYAARLSDTQTPDDIAYRYSSSIAAAVQYALMLGALLLIVRGLPRRQAFALQRPVSWPRAIGLAVLSLLAIYLGAVIYDRV
;
A
#
# COMPACT_ATOMS: atom_id res chain seq x y z
N MET A 1 22.74 -3.16 16.04
CA MET A 1 21.36 -3.31 15.52
C MET A 1 20.67 -4.36 16.35
N THR A 2 19.82 -3.98 17.31
CA THR A 2 19.04 -4.94 18.10
C THR A 2 17.93 -5.55 17.24
N PRO A 3 17.79 -6.89 17.18
CA PRO A 3 16.78 -7.51 16.32
C PRO A 3 15.37 -7.15 16.82
N ILE A 4 14.66 -6.32 16.05
CA ILE A 4 13.29 -5.87 16.34
C ILE A 4 12.29 -6.96 15.95
N ARG A 5 12.52 -8.21 16.38
CA ARG A 5 11.67 -9.36 16.00
C ARG A 5 10.82 -9.78 17.19
N SER A 6 9.74 -9.05 17.47
CA SER A 6 8.72 -9.52 18.40
C SER A 6 7.74 -10.43 17.65
N ARG A 7 7.71 -11.72 18.04
CA ARG A 7 6.80 -12.73 17.44
C ARG A 7 5.35 -12.24 17.39
N GLY A 8 4.89 -11.54 18.43
CA GLY A 8 3.53 -10.98 18.48
C GLY A 8 3.22 -9.96 17.38
N ARG A 9 4.18 -9.14 16.96
CA ARG A 9 3.95 -8.18 15.86
C ARG A 9 3.93 -8.87 14.50
N LEU A 10 4.74 -9.89 14.31
CA LEU A 10 4.68 -10.72 13.09
C LEU A 10 3.33 -11.42 12.98
N ILE A 11 2.82 -11.97 14.09
CA ILE A 11 1.47 -12.57 14.12
C ILE A 11 0.42 -11.51 13.83
N ALA A 12 0.46 -10.35 14.49
CA ALA A 12 -0.50 -9.26 14.24
C ALA A 12 -0.47 -8.78 12.78
N TRP A 13 0.73 -8.68 12.19
CA TRP A 13 0.91 -8.37 10.78
C TRP A 13 0.34 -9.44 9.86
N LEU A 14 0.63 -10.72 10.11
CA LEU A 14 0.10 -11.83 9.32
C LEU A 14 -1.43 -11.90 9.39
N VAL A 15 -2.00 -11.71 10.58
CA VAL A 15 -3.47 -11.65 10.76
C VAL A 15 -4.04 -10.48 9.98
N PHE A 16 -3.45 -9.29 10.08
CA PHE A 16 -3.92 -8.11 9.36
C PHE A 16 -3.89 -8.29 7.84
N VAL A 17 -2.77 -8.72 7.28
CA VAL A 17 -2.65 -8.96 5.83
C VAL A 17 -3.54 -10.14 5.39
N GLY A 18 -3.64 -11.18 6.21
CA GLY A 18 -4.53 -12.31 5.96
C GLY A 18 -5.99 -11.90 5.87
N LEU A 19 -6.46 -11.04 6.78
CA LEU A 19 -7.82 -10.49 6.74
C LEU A 19 -8.06 -9.65 5.49
N LEU A 20 -7.10 -8.81 5.09
CA LEU A 20 -7.21 -8.02 3.86
C LEU A 20 -7.29 -8.92 2.62
N ALA A 21 -6.47 -9.98 2.58
CA ALA A 21 -6.48 -10.95 1.48
C ALA A 21 -7.81 -11.70 1.41
N LEU A 22 -8.31 -12.19 2.55
CA LEU A 22 -9.62 -12.86 2.64
C LEU A 22 -10.76 -11.95 2.17
N LEU A 23 -10.78 -10.70 2.64
CA LEU A 23 -11.80 -9.74 2.24
C LEU A 23 -11.76 -9.44 0.74
N SER A 24 -10.56 -9.26 0.18
CA SER A 24 -10.37 -9.02 -1.25
C SER A 24 -10.84 -10.21 -2.09
N TYR A 25 -10.55 -11.43 -1.64
CA TYR A 25 -10.96 -12.64 -2.33
C TYR A 25 -12.47 -12.86 -2.22
N ALA A 26 -13.05 -12.62 -1.05
CA ALA A 26 -14.50 -12.69 -0.84
C ALA A 26 -15.24 -11.69 -1.75
N ALA A 27 -14.76 -10.45 -1.83
CA ALA A 27 -15.34 -9.43 -2.72
C ALA A 27 -15.25 -9.83 -4.20
N ARG A 28 -14.14 -10.48 -4.60
CA ARG A 28 -14.00 -11.02 -5.97
C ARG A 28 -14.94 -12.19 -6.24
N LEU A 29 -15.21 -13.05 -5.26
CA LEU A 29 -16.13 -14.17 -5.39
C LEU A 29 -17.61 -13.74 -5.43
N SER A 30 -17.95 -12.58 -4.87
CA SER A 30 -19.31 -12.05 -4.87
C SER A 30 -19.78 -11.45 -6.21
N ASP A 31 -19.00 -11.59 -7.29
CA ASP A 31 -19.31 -11.17 -8.67
C ASP A 31 -19.98 -9.79 -8.78
N THR A 32 -19.45 -8.83 -8.02
CA THR A 32 -19.92 -7.44 -8.10
C THR A 32 -19.26 -6.80 -9.31
N GLN A 33 -20.01 -6.70 -10.41
CA GLN A 33 -19.56 -5.99 -11.61
C GLN A 33 -19.10 -4.58 -11.21
N THR A 34 -17.80 -4.30 -11.40
CA THR A 34 -17.22 -3.00 -11.02
C THR A 34 -17.66 -1.98 -12.06
N PRO A 35 -18.36 -0.90 -11.67
CA PRO A 35 -18.76 0.13 -12.62
C PRO A 35 -17.54 0.80 -13.25
N ASP A 36 -17.57 1.03 -14.56
CA ASP A 36 -16.45 1.62 -15.31
C ASP A 36 -16.12 3.06 -14.84
N ASP A 37 -17.10 3.74 -14.24
CA ASP A 37 -16.96 5.11 -13.74
C ASP A 37 -16.47 5.19 -12.29
N ILE A 38 -16.21 4.06 -11.62
CA ILE A 38 -15.96 4.02 -10.18
C ILE A 38 -14.81 4.94 -9.77
N ALA A 39 -13.76 5.07 -10.58
CA ALA A 39 -12.61 5.93 -10.30
C ALA A 39 -12.96 7.43 -10.31
N TYR A 40 -14.04 7.82 -10.97
CA TYR A 40 -14.50 9.21 -11.08
C TYR A 40 -15.56 9.57 -10.05
N ARG A 41 -16.03 8.60 -9.27
CA ARG A 41 -17.03 8.84 -8.21
C ARG A 41 -16.34 9.32 -6.94
N TYR A 42 -16.71 10.50 -6.46
CA TYR A 42 -16.20 11.01 -5.17
C TYR A 42 -16.42 10.03 -4.01
N SER A 43 -17.54 9.29 -4.03
CA SER A 43 -17.83 8.27 -3.01
C SER A 43 -16.79 7.15 -2.95
N SER A 44 -16.26 6.71 -4.10
CA SER A 44 -15.21 5.68 -4.14
C SER A 44 -13.89 6.21 -3.58
N SER A 45 -13.55 7.46 -3.91
CA SER A 45 -12.35 8.14 -3.40
C SER A 45 -12.41 8.29 -1.88
N ILE A 46 -13.57 8.66 -1.34
CA ILE A 46 -13.81 8.75 0.11
C ILE A 46 -13.70 7.35 0.75
N ALA A 47 -14.33 6.34 0.16
CA ALA A 47 -14.26 4.96 0.66
C ALA A 47 -12.81 4.46 0.70
N ALA A 48 -12.04 4.69 -0.36
CA ALA A 48 -10.62 4.35 -0.42
C ALA A 48 -9.81 5.12 0.64
N ALA A 49 -10.05 6.42 0.81
CA ALA A 49 -9.39 7.22 1.84
C ALA A 49 -9.66 6.69 3.25
N VAL A 50 -10.92 6.32 3.56
CA VAL A 50 -11.30 5.70 4.84
C VAL A 50 -10.59 4.35 5.00
N GLN A 51 -10.57 3.50 3.97
CA GLN A 51 -9.87 2.22 4.00
C GLN A 51 -8.37 2.40 4.29
N TYR A 52 -7.71 3.33 3.60
CA TYR A 52 -6.29 3.63 3.84
C TYR A 52 -6.04 4.19 5.24
N ALA A 53 -6.95 5.02 5.78
CA ALA A 53 -6.85 5.53 7.14
C ALA A 53 -6.98 4.40 8.18
N LEU A 54 -7.90 3.45 7.97
CA LEU A 54 -8.04 2.26 8.83
C LEU A 54 -6.79 1.37 8.76
N MET A 55 -6.25 1.13 7.56
CA MET A 55 -4.99 0.39 7.40
C MET A 55 -3.85 1.09 8.13
N LEU A 56 -3.70 2.40 7.95
CA LEU A 56 -2.67 3.18 8.64
C LEU A 56 -2.83 3.11 10.16
N GLY A 57 -4.07 3.20 10.66
CA GLY A 57 -4.38 3.03 12.08
C GLY A 57 -3.95 1.66 12.62
N ALA A 58 -4.27 0.59 11.91
CA ALA A 58 -3.85 -0.76 12.27
C ALA A 58 -2.31 -0.90 12.28
N LEU A 59 -1.62 -0.37 11.26
CA LEU A 59 -0.15 -0.34 11.24
C LEU A 59 0.41 0.41 12.47
N LEU A 60 -0.14 1.59 12.79
CA LEU A 60 0.29 2.40 13.93
C LEU A 60 0.10 1.65 15.27
N LEU A 61 -0.98 0.87 15.40
CA LEU A 61 -1.21 0.01 16.56
C LEU A 61 -0.19 -1.12 16.66
N ILE A 62 0.12 -1.80 15.55
CA ILE A 62 1.10 -2.89 15.51
C ILE A 62 2.51 -2.39 15.87
N VAL A 63 2.90 -1.22 15.34
CA VAL A 63 4.23 -0.63 15.60
C VAL A 63 4.27 0.21 16.88
N ARG A 64 3.20 0.21 17.70
CA ARG A 64 3.17 1.00 18.94
C ARG A 64 4.36 0.64 19.83
N GLY A 65 5.07 1.67 20.29
CA GLY A 65 6.31 1.55 21.06
C GLY A 65 7.60 1.44 20.25
N LEU A 66 7.57 1.52 18.91
CA LEU A 66 8.77 1.64 18.09
C LEU A 66 9.12 3.09 17.75
N PRO A 67 10.42 3.39 17.53
CA PRO A 67 10.83 4.64 16.91
C PRO A 67 10.21 4.77 15.51
N ARG A 68 9.24 5.69 15.37
CA ARG A 68 8.45 5.89 14.14
C ARG A 68 9.32 6.04 12.89
N ARG A 69 10.42 6.79 12.97
CA ARG A 69 11.35 6.98 11.85
C ARG A 69 11.96 5.68 11.33
N GLN A 70 12.28 4.75 12.23
CA GLN A 70 12.85 3.45 11.84
C GLN A 70 11.76 2.49 11.39
N ALA A 71 10.62 2.45 12.08
CA ALA A 71 9.51 1.56 11.75
C ALA A 71 8.85 1.88 10.41
N PHE A 72 8.67 3.16 10.10
CA PHE A 72 8.10 3.62 8.83
C PHE A 72 9.16 3.87 7.75
N ALA A 73 10.42 3.53 8.00
CA ALA A 73 11.54 3.79 7.10
C ALA A 73 11.56 5.25 6.57
N LEU A 74 11.20 6.22 7.42
CA LEU A 74 11.22 7.66 7.11
C LEU A 74 12.66 8.17 7.13
N GLN A 75 13.48 7.63 6.24
CA GLN A 75 14.87 7.99 6.05
C GLN A 75 14.96 9.10 5.01
N ARG A 76 15.77 10.11 5.30
CA ARG A 76 16.06 11.17 4.33
C ARG A 76 16.89 10.55 3.20
N PRO A 77 16.52 10.73 1.92
CA PRO A 77 17.32 10.22 0.82
C PRO A 77 18.72 10.82 0.89
N VAL A 78 19.75 9.99 0.71
CA VAL A 78 21.16 10.40 0.68
C VAL A 78 21.47 11.39 -0.46
N SER A 79 20.69 11.33 -1.54
CA SER A 79 20.77 12.26 -2.67
C SER A 79 19.40 12.44 -3.32
N TRP A 80 18.82 13.63 -3.18
CA TRP A 80 17.55 14.01 -3.80
C TRP A 80 17.52 13.86 -5.33
N PRO A 81 18.58 14.23 -6.08
CA PRO A 81 18.56 14.09 -7.54
C PRO A 81 18.42 12.64 -8.00
N ARG A 82 19.12 11.70 -7.34
CA ARG A 82 18.99 10.27 -7.66
C ARG A 82 17.62 9.72 -7.27
N ALA A 83 17.07 10.14 -6.13
CA ALA A 83 15.75 9.70 -5.70
C ALA A 83 14.65 10.15 -6.69
N ILE A 84 14.70 11.41 -7.12
CA ILE A 84 13.80 11.93 -8.16
C ILE A 84 14.04 11.20 -9.49
N GLY A 85 15.31 11.01 -9.89
CA GLY A 85 15.65 10.29 -11.11
C GLY A 85 15.09 8.86 -11.13
N LEU A 86 15.19 8.12 -10.02
CA LEU A 86 14.62 6.79 -9.89
C LEU A 86 13.08 6.80 -9.90
N ALA A 87 12.46 7.77 -9.24
CA ALA A 87 11.00 7.92 -9.26
C ALA A 87 10.47 8.20 -10.67
N VAL A 88 11.10 9.14 -11.39
CA VAL A 88 10.77 9.45 -12.79
C VAL A 88 11.03 8.25 -13.69
N LEU A 89 12.17 7.58 -13.54
CA LEU A 89 12.48 6.36 -14.30
C LEU A 89 11.41 5.28 -14.10
N SER A 90 10.95 5.10 -12.85
CA SER A 90 9.90 4.13 -12.52
C SER A 90 8.57 4.49 -13.18
N LEU A 91 8.18 5.77 -13.15
CA LEU A 91 6.98 6.25 -13.84
C LEU A 91 7.07 6.06 -15.35
N LEU A 92 8.22 6.38 -15.95
CA LEU A 92 8.46 6.17 -17.38
C LEU A 92 8.38 4.68 -17.75
N ALA A 93 8.97 3.80 -16.94
CA ALA A 93 8.90 2.36 -17.17
C ALA A 93 7.47 1.82 -17.12
N ILE A 94 6.67 2.25 -16.14
CA ILE A 94 5.25 1.88 -16.02
C ILE A 94 4.46 2.41 -17.23
N TYR A 95 4.66 3.67 -17.60
CA TYR A 95 3.98 4.28 -18.74
C TYR A 95 4.31 3.57 -20.05
N LEU A 96 5.60 3.29 -20.30
CA LEU A 96 6.04 2.54 -21.48
C LEU A 96 5.42 1.14 -21.51
N GLY A 97 5.38 0.44 -20.37
CA GLY A 97 4.72 -0.86 -20.27
C GLY A 97 3.23 -0.79 -20.63
N ALA A 98 2.51 0.22 -20.11
CA ALA A 98 1.11 0.43 -20.42
C ALA A 98 0.87 0.73 -21.91
N VAL A 99 1.73 1.57 -22.51
CA VAL A 99 1.66 1.88 -23.95
C VAL A 99 1.95 0.66 -24.81
N ILE A 100 2.92 -0.18 -24.43
CA ILE A 100 3.21 -1.41 -25.16
C ILE A 100 2.04 -2.39 -25.09
N TYR A 101 1.44 -2.53 -23.90
CA TYR A 101 0.27 -3.39 -23.71
C TYR A 101 -0.92 -2.97 -24.59
N ASP A 102 -1.19 -1.68 -24.70
CA ASP A 102 -2.28 -1.14 -25.54
C ASP A 102 -2.09 -1.40 -27.05
N ARG A 103 -0.87 -1.76 -27.47
CA ARG A 103 -0.52 -2.01 -28.88
C ARG A 103 -0.57 -3.49 -29.28
N VAL A 104 -0.84 -4.40 -28.35
CA VAL A 104 -0.91 -5.87 -28.56
C VAL A 104 -2.35 -6.31 -28.52
#